data_AF-A0A6I4NZE5-F1
#
_entry.id   AF-A0A6I4NZE5-F1
#
_cell.length_a   1.000
_cell.length_b   1.000
_cell.length_c   1.000
_cell.angle_alpha   90.00
_cell.angle_beta   90.00
_cell.angle_gamma   90.00
#
_symmetry.space_group_name_H-M   'P 1'
#
loop_
_entity.id
_entity.type
_entity.pdbx_description
1 polymer ?
#
loop_
_entity_poly.entity_id
_entity_poly.type
_entity_poly.pdbx_seq_one_letter_code
_entity_poly.pdbx_strand_id
1 'polypeptide(L)'
;MPEHPEPHDRAVLLGGLTRAELAQRLAEAGVLLNAHAETLLDDLDLEDGTVRSIRVVERTVAELGLPDGAPLSRVFSAAERSGLRLCPPETAPFLRLQTLGQAASTDSVLSAGRAPEGSLTVAAAPLRADDEYPKGFYLRVVDTVPWLRGYRCDDEHVWAPEDRFVFRLPDPSA
;
A
#
# COMPACT_ATOMS: atom_id res chain seq x y z
N MET A 1 -22.28 -4.17 -22.03
CA MET A 1 -21.37 -3.14 -21.48
C MET A 1 -21.01 -3.60 -20.09
N PRO A 2 -19.82 -4.17 -19.83
CA PRO A 2 -19.44 -4.44 -18.45
C PRO A 2 -19.26 -3.09 -17.76
N GLU A 3 -20.07 -2.88 -16.72
CA GLU A 3 -19.86 -1.91 -15.66
C GLU A 3 -18.39 -1.96 -15.20
N HIS A 4 -17.62 -0.94 -15.56
CA HIS A 4 -16.30 -0.74 -14.95
C HIS A 4 -16.56 -0.47 -13.46
N PRO A 5 -16.01 -1.26 -12.53
CA PRO A 5 -16.11 -0.94 -11.11
C PRO A 5 -15.50 0.45 -10.92
N GLU A 6 -16.27 1.36 -10.31
CA GLU A 6 -15.78 2.71 -10.07
C GLU A 6 -14.48 2.64 -9.25
N PRO A 7 -13.51 3.53 -9.49
CA PRO A 7 -12.32 3.62 -8.66
C PRO A 7 -12.72 3.72 -7.18
N HIS A 8 -12.31 2.75 -6.34
CA HIS A 8 -12.42 2.91 -4.89
C HIS A 8 -11.33 3.90 -4.45
N ASP A 9 -11.59 5.20 -4.60
CA ASP A 9 -10.72 6.24 -4.07
C ASP A 9 -11.04 6.50 -2.59
N ARG A 10 -10.00 6.85 -1.83
CA ARG A 10 -10.11 7.11 -0.39
C ARG A 10 -9.19 8.26 -0.01
N ALA A 11 -9.67 9.11 0.88
CA ALA A 11 -8.82 10.08 1.56
C ALA A 11 -8.04 9.40 2.70
N VAL A 12 -6.74 9.61 2.75
CA VAL A 12 -5.84 9.16 3.81
C VAL A 12 -5.24 10.39 4.47
N LEU A 13 -5.40 10.52 5.78
CA LEU A 13 -4.74 11.55 6.57
C LEU A 13 -3.32 11.09 6.92
N LEU A 14 -2.33 11.89 6.53
CA LEU A 14 -0.92 11.71 6.83
C LEU A 14 -0.45 12.80 7.80
N GLY A 15 0.59 12.50 8.57
CA GLY A 15 1.20 13.47 9.48
C GLY A 15 0.48 13.61 10.83
N GLY A 16 0.92 14.58 11.62
CA GLY A 16 0.39 14.83 12.98
C GLY A 16 0.83 13.83 14.04
N LEU A 17 1.71 12.89 13.70
CA LEU A 17 2.33 11.94 14.62
C LEU A 17 3.83 11.89 14.34
N THR A 18 4.63 11.89 15.40
CA THR A 18 6.03 11.51 15.34
C THR A 18 6.17 10.02 15.04
N ARG A 19 7.40 9.59 14.70
CA ARG A 19 7.70 8.18 14.44
C ARG A 19 7.37 7.29 15.63
N ALA A 20 7.73 7.73 16.83
CA ALA A 20 7.46 7.02 18.08
C ALA A 20 5.95 6.92 18.35
N GLU A 21 5.21 8.01 18.17
CA GLU A 21 3.75 8.01 18.34
C GLU A 21 3.07 7.12 17.29
N LEU A 22 3.53 7.14 16.04
CA LEU A 22 3.02 6.29 14.98
C LEU A 22 3.23 4.80 15.29
N ALA A 23 4.43 4.43 15.73
CA ALA A 23 4.74 3.07 16.18
C ALA A 23 3.87 2.65 17.37
N GLN A 24 3.70 3.54 18.36
CA GLN A 24 2.85 3.28 19.51
C GLN A 24 1.39 3.09 19.10
N ARG A 25 0.86 3.92 18.21
CA ARG A 25 -0.53 3.82 17.73
C ARG A 25 -0.78 2.54 16.94
N LEU A 26 0.21 2.09 16.15
CA LEU A 26 0.15 0.79 15.47
C LEU A 26 0.07 -0.36 16.50
N ALA A 27 0.90 -0.32 17.54
CA ALA A 27 0.90 -1.33 18.60
C ALA A 27 -0.41 -1.32 19.40
N GLU A 28 -0.92 -0.15 19.79
CA GLU A 28 -2.21 0.01 20.50
C GLU A 28 -3.39 -0.49 19.66
N ALA A 29 -3.30 -0.36 18.34
CA ALA A 29 -4.29 -0.88 17.40
C ALA A 29 -4.14 -2.39 17.12
N GLY A 30 -3.19 -3.08 17.77
CA GLY A 30 -2.94 -4.51 17.56
C GLY A 30 -2.31 -4.84 16.21
N VAL A 31 -1.69 -3.85 15.53
CA VAL A 31 -1.00 -4.07 14.27
C VAL A 31 0.35 -4.71 14.52
N LEU A 32 0.61 -5.84 13.86
CA LEU A 32 1.90 -6.51 13.90
C LEU A 32 2.81 -6.05 12.76
N LEU A 33 4.09 -5.89 13.07
CA LEU A 33 5.15 -5.51 12.14
C LEU A 33 6.15 -6.67 11.99
N ASN A 34 6.80 -6.75 10.83
CA ASN A 34 8.00 -7.59 10.68
C ASN A 34 9.26 -6.71 10.75
N ALA A 35 10.43 -7.34 10.89
CA ALA A 35 11.72 -6.64 10.96
C ALA A 35 11.94 -5.65 9.79
N HIS A 36 11.46 -5.96 8.59
CA HIS A 36 11.54 -5.05 7.45
C HIS A 36 10.62 -3.83 7.60
N ALA A 37 9.40 -4.00 8.10
CA ALA A 37 8.50 -2.88 8.39
C ALA A 37 9.07 -1.99 9.49
N GLU A 38 9.67 -2.58 10.53
CA GLU A 38 10.33 -1.84 11.60
C GLU A 38 11.50 -1.02 11.05
N THR A 39 12.36 -1.64 10.22
CA THR A 39 13.49 -0.96 9.56
C THR A 39 13.03 0.22 8.71
N LEU A 40 11.98 0.03 7.90
CA LEU A 40 11.42 1.11 7.09
C LEU A 40 10.80 2.19 7.96
N LEU A 41 10.03 1.81 8.99
CA LEU A 41 9.38 2.72 9.92
C LEU A 41 10.42 3.56 10.67
N ASP A 42 11.63 3.04 10.89
CA ASP A 42 12.73 3.76 11.53
C ASP A 42 13.47 4.75 10.61
N ASP A 43 13.37 4.56 9.29
CA ASP A 43 14.00 5.41 8.27
C ASP A 43 12.99 6.36 7.59
N LEU A 44 11.69 6.25 7.87
CA LEU A 44 10.66 7.15 7.35
C LEU A 44 10.95 8.61 7.70
N ASP A 45 10.91 9.51 6.73
CA ASP A 45 10.95 10.94 7.00
C ASP A 45 9.52 11.43 7.24
N LEU A 46 9.17 11.65 8.50
CA LEU A 46 7.86 12.17 8.88
C LEU A 46 7.99 13.69 8.99
N GLU A 47 7.48 14.42 7.99
CA GLU A 47 7.41 15.88 8.02
C GLU A 47 6.84 16.38 9.36
N ASP A 48 7.40 17.47 9.89
CA ASP A 48 7.15 18.02 11.23
C ASP A 48 5.66 18.31 11.50
N GLY A 49 4.91 17.27 11.90
CA GLY A 49 3.57 17.35 12.47
C GLY A 49 2.46 17.90 11.55
N THR A 50 2.75 18.25 10.29
CA THR A 50 1.74 18.83 9.41
C THR A 50 0.78 17.75 8.91
N VAL A 51 -0.46 17.82 9.38
CA VAL A 51 -1.52 16.93 8.90
C VAL A 51 -1.91 17.33 7.47
N ARG A 52 -1.82 16.37 6.55
CA ARG A 52 -2.24 16.53 5.15
C ARG A 52 -3.16 15.39 4.75
N SER A 53 -4.11 15.67 3.87
CA SER A 53 -4.97 14.65 3.27
C SER A 53 -4.49 14.36 1.85
N ILE A 54 -4.26 13.10 1.54
CA ILE A 54 -4.01 12.64 0.16
C ILE A 54 -5.17 11.75 -0.28
N ARG A 55 -5.49 11.76 -1.58
CA ARG A 55 -6.39 10.75 -2.15
C ARG A 55 -5.57 9.59 -2.68
N VAL A 56 -5.93 8.39 -2.28
CA VAL A 56 -5.36 7.15 -2.78
C VAL A 56 -6.40 6.33 -3.52
N VAL A 57 -5.94 5.48 -4.42
CA VAL A 57 -6.78 4.57 -5.19
C VAL A 57 -6.09 3.21 -5.29
N GLU A 58 -6.87 2.15 -5.19
CA GLU A 58 -6.39 0.78 -5.36
C GLU A 58 -6.47 0.36 -6.83
N ARG A 59 -5.41 -0.27 -7.34
CA ARG A 59 -5.37 -0.87 -8.68
C ARG A 59 -4.66 -2.20 -8.66
N THR A 60 -5.19 -3.17 -9.39
CA THR A 60 -4.44 -4.40 -9.69
C THR A 60 -3.37 -4.14 -10.75
N VAL A 61 -2.34 -4.98 -10.83
CA VAL A 61 -1.33 -4.91 -11.90
C VAL A 61 -2.00 -5.04 -13.29
N ALA A 62 -3.01 -5.92 -13.42
CA ALA A 62 -3.80 -6.05 -14.64
C ALA A 62 -4.54 -4.76 -15.03
N GLU A 63 -5.14 -4.06 -14.06
CA GLU A 63 -5.84 -2.78 -14.28
C GLU A 63 -4.91 -1.65 -14.73
N LEU A 64 -3.61 -1.76 -14.46
CA LEU A 64 -2.57 -0.86 -14.98
C LEU A 64 -2.18 -1.18 -16.43
N GLY A 65 -2.84 -2.17 -17.06
CA GLY A 65 -2.54 -2.63 -18.42
C GLY A 65 -1.40 -3.64 -18.49
N LEU A 66 -1.15 -4.39 -17.40
CA LEU A 66 -0.11 -5.41 -17.31
C LEU A 66 -0.75 -6.79 -17.00
N PRO A 67 -1.43 -7.41 -17.98
CA PRO A 67 -2.24 -8.62 -17.75
C PRO A 67 -1.41 -9.88 -17.46
N ASP A 68 -0.11 -9.87 -17.75
CA ASP A 68 0.82 -10.98 -17.51
C ASP A 68 1.69 -10.77 -16.26
N GLY A 69 1.44 -9.69 -15.52
CA GLY A 69 2.28 -9.26 -14.41
C GLY A 69 3.50 -8.46 -14.89
N ALA A 70 4.22 -7.89 -13.94
CA ALA A 70 5.40 -7.06 -14.25
C ALA A 70 6.33 -6.85 -13.05
N PRO A 71 7.60 -6.52 -13.28
CA PRO A 71 8.48 -6.04 -12.22
C PRO A 71 8.02 -4.69 -11.68
N LEU A 72 8.42 -4.38 -10.44
CA LEU A 72 7.97 -3.20 -9.69
C LEU A 72 8.15 -1.89 -10.46
N SER A 73 9.30 -1.73 -11.13
CA SER A 73 9.62 -0.54 -11.95
C SER A 73 8.62 -0.31 -13.08
N ARG A 74 8.15 -1.40 -13.72
CA ARG A 74 7.15 -1.34 -14.80
C ARG A 74 5.75 -1.10 -14.27
N VAL A 75 5.41 -1.64 -13.10
CA VAL A 75 4.16 -1.31 -12.38
C VAL A 75 4.09 0.19 -12.09
N PHE A 76 5.15 0.75 -11.51
CA PHE A 76 5.23 2.20 -11.22
C PHE A 76 5.10 3.04 -12.48
N SER A 77 5.87 2.71 -13.52
CA SER A 77 5.82 3.43 -14.79
C SER A 77 4.45 3.34 -15.46
N ALA A 78 3.74 2.21 -15.34
CA ALA A 78 2.38 2.05 -15.88
C ALA A 78 1.35 2.89 -15.14
N ALA A 79 1.45 2.96 -13.82
CA ALA A 79 0.62 3.82 -13.00
C ALA A 79 0.82 5.31 -13.34
N GLU A 80 2.07 5.76 -13.49
CA GLU A 80 2.36 7.14 -13.86
C GLU A 80 1.82 7.52 -15.25
N ARG A 81 1.98 6.63 -16.23
CA ARG A 81 1.37 6.81 -17.57
C ARG A 81 -0.14 6.87 -17.54
N SER A 82 -0.77 6.24 -16.55
CA SER A 82 -2.21 6.25 -16.33
C SER A 82 -2.68 7.47 -15.52
N GLY A 83 -1.77 8.41 -15.22
CA GLY A 83 -2.07 9.64 -14.48
C GLY A 83 -2.00 9.49 -12.96
N LEU A 84 -1.64 8.32 -12.44
CA LEU A 84 -1.45 8.08 -11.01
C LEU A 84 -0.07 8.58 -10.56
N ARG A 85 0.15 8.62 -9.25
CA ARG A 85 1.44 8.99 -8.64
C ARG A 85 1.81 7.98 -7.56
N LEU A 86 3.11 7.89 -7.27
CA LEU A 86 3.58 7.16 -6.11
C LEU A 86 3.16 7.89 -4.83
N CYS A 87 2.82 7.10 -3.82
CA CYS A 87 2.52 7.55 -2.47
C CYS A 87 3.82 7.92 -1.73
N PRO A 88 3.78 8.91 -0.83
CA PRO A 88 4.79 9.02 0.21
C PRO A 88 4.88 7.70 1.01
N PRO A 89 6.08 7.20 1.36
CA PRO A 89 6.25 5.92 2.07
C PRO A 89 5.47 5.83 3.41
N GLU A 90 5.29 6.94 4.12
CA GLU A 90 4.50 7.01 5.35
C GLU A 90 3.00 6.76 5.12
N THR A 91 2.54 6.79 3.87
CA THR A 91 1.15 6.43 3.54
C THR A 91 0.78 5.05 4.07
N ALA A 92 1.70 4.09 4.08
CA ALA A 92 1.38 2.73 4.50
C ALA A 92 1.00 2.59 5.98
N PRO A 93 1.78 3.07 6.96
CA PRO A 93 1.38 3.02 8.37
C PRO A 93 0.14 3.86 8.67
N PHE A 94 -0.01 5.05 8.08
CA PHE A 94 -1.21 5.87 8.26
C PHE A 94 -2.46 5.23 7.64
N LEU A 95 -2.33 4.64 6.46
CA LEU A 95 -3.39 3.88 5.81
C LEU A 95 -3.79 2.69 6.69
N ARG A 96 -2.82 1.96 7.26
CA ARG A 96 -3.10 0.82 8.15
C ARG A 96 -3.94 1.23 9.36
N LEU A 97 -3.60 2.33 10.02
CA LEU A 97 -4.37 2.87 11.15
C LEU A 97 -5.79 3.32 10.75
N GLN A 98 -5.98 3.75 9.49
CA GLN A 98 -7.29 4.15 8.95
C GLN A 98 -8.06 2.98 8.30
N THR A 99 -7.42 1.80 8.18
CA THR A 99 -8.00 0.57 7.65
C THR A 99 -7.94 -0.59 8.63
N LEU A 100 -7.95 -0.30 9.94
CA LEU A 100 -7.99 -1.35 10.99
C LEU A 100 -9.23 -2.23 10.90
N GLY A 101 -10.36 -1.65 10.47
CA GLY A 101 -11.60 -2.35 10.16
C GLY A 101 -11.65 -2.93 8.76
N GLN A 102 -10.53 -2.98 8.02
CA GLN A 102 -10.44 -3.84 6.84
C GLN A 102 -10.84 -5.23 7.30
N ALA A 103 -12.01 -5.70 6.84
CA ALA A 103 -12.52 -7.00 7.21
C ALA A 103 -11.36 -7.98 7.03
N ALA A 104 -11.00 -8.70 8.12
CA ALA A 104 -10.29 -9.96 7.94
C ALA A 104 -11.07 -10.69 6.87
N SER A 105 -10.42 -11.13 5.79
CA SER A 105 -11.06 -11.82 4.67
C SER A 105 -12.13 -12.79 5.18
N THR A 106 -13.37 -12.33 5.30
CA THR A 106 -14.50 -13.14 5.72
C THR A 106 -15.06 -13.65 4.43
N ASP A 107 -14.32 -14.59 3.86
CA ASP A 107 -14.77 -15.35 2.73
C ASP A 107 -15.92 -16.23 3.23
N SER A 108 -17.12 -15.68 3.14
CA SER A 108 -18.36 -16.38 3.42
C SER A 108 -19.49 -15.79 2.59
N VAL A 109 -19.23 -15.39 1.34
CA VAL A 109 -20.23 -15.50 0.27
C VAL A 109 -19.53 -15.69 -1.07
N LEU A 110 -19.40 -16.96 -1.48
CA LEU A 110 -19.66 -17.45 -2.84
C LEU A 110 -19.88 -16.36 -3.91
N SER A 111 -18.83 -15.98 -4.64
CA SER A 111 -18.92 -15.76 -6.09
C SER A 111 -17.54 -15.67 -6.74
N ALA A 112 -17.28 -16.63 -7.63
CA ALA A 112 -16.29 -16.57 -8.71
C ALA A 112 -14.80 -16.70 -8.33
N GLY A 113 -14.40 -17.83 -7.73
CA GLY A 113 -13.11 -18.49 -8.01
C GLY A 113 -11.83 -17.65 -7.96
N ARG A 114 -11.83 -16.53 -7.24
CA ARG A 114 -10.68 -15.64 -7.04
C ARG A 114 -9.97 -16.04 -5.75
N ALA A 115 -8.64 -15.95 -5.79
CA ALA A 115 -7.80 -16.21 -4.62
C ALA A 115 -8.22 -15.32 -3.43
N PRO A 116 -7.93 -15.70 -2.18
CA PRO A 116 -8.20 -14.85 -1.02
C PRO A 116 -7.47 -13.49 -1.17
N GLU A 117 -8.20 -12.45 -1.56
CA GLU A 117 -7.71 -11.09 -1.85
C GLU A 117 -7.46 -10.33 -0.54
N GLY A 118 -6.20 -10.05 -0.17
CA GLY A 118 -5.97 -9.43 1.16
C GLY A 118 -4.70 -8.64 1.40
N SER A 119 -3.72 -8.66 0.50
CA SER A 119 -2.54 -7.78 0.61
C SER A 119 -2.68 -6.54 -0.27
N LEU A 120 -2.41 -5.38 0.32
CA LEU A 120 -2.38 -4.09 -0.38
C LEU A 120 -0.97 -3.53 -0.29
N THR A 121 -0.26 -3.51 -1.42
CA THR A 121 1.09 -2.94 -1.49
C THR A 121 0.99 -1.44 -1.70
N VAL A 122 1.66 -0.64 -0.88
CA VAL A 122 1.69 0.81 -1.09
C VAL A 122 2.75 1.12 -2.12
N ALA A 123 2.34 1.69 -3.26
CA ALA A 123 3.24 2.09 -4.32
C ALA A 123 3.99 3.36 -3.92
N ALA A 124 5.10 3.19 -3.21
CA ALA A 124 6.00 4.26 -2.80
C ALA A 124 7.38 4.04 -3.42
N ALA A 125 8.10 5.12 -3.67
CA ALA A 125 9.51 5.02 -4.07
C ALA A 125 10.31 4.35 -2.93
N PRO A 126 11.24 3.44 -3.24
CA PRO A 126 12.11 2.86 -2.23
C PRO A 126 12.89 3.94 -1.48
N LEU A 127 12.99 3.82 -0.15
CA LEU A 127 13.79 4.75 0.66
C LEU A 127 15.28 4.69 0.28
N ARG A 128 15.74 3.51 -0.16
CA ARG A 128 17.12 3.27 -0.59
C ARG A 128 17.16 2.44 -1.87
N ALA A 129 18.17 2.69 -2.68
CA ALA A 129 18.40 1.94 -3.93
C ALA A 129 18.91 0.51 -3.68
N ASP A 130 19.50 0.24 -2.51
CA ASP A 130 20.05 -1.06 -2.13
C ASP A 130 18.97 -2.16 -2.16
N ASP A 131 19.27 -3.28 -2.81
CA ASP A 131 18.37 -4.43 -2.89
C ASP A 131 18.36 -5.24 -1.60
N GLU A 132 19.38 -5.12 -0.73
CA GLU A 132 19.38 -5.68 0.62
C GLU A 132 18.46 -4.93 1.58
N TYR A 133 18.15 -3.68 1.25
CA TYR A 133 17.25 -2.85 2.00
C TYR A 133 15.78 -3.09 1.58
N PRO A 134 14.81 -3.07 2.53
CA PRO A 134 13.40 -3.22 2.18
C PRO A 134 12.94 -2.13 1.19
N LYS A 135 12.15 -2.54 0.18
CA LYS A 135 11.73 -1.64 -0.90
C LYS A 135 10.45 -0.87 -0.58
N GLY A 136 9.60 -1.39 0.29
CA GLY A 136 8.34 -0.74 0.63
C GLY A 136 7.49 -1.54 1.60
N PHE A 137 6.26 -1.05 1.80
CA PHE A 137 5.30 -1.63 2.73
C PHE A 137 4.11 -2.26 2.00
N TYR A 138 3.55 -3.29 2.60
CA TYR A 138 2.24 -3.82 2.26
C TYR A 138 1.43 -4.11 3.52
N LEU A 139 0.13 -3.90 3.41
CA LEU A 139 -0.85 -4.19 4.45
C LEU A 139 -1.38 -5.60 4.20
N ARG A 140 -1.62 -6.38 5.25
CA ARG A 140 -2.26 -7.69 5.16
C ARG A 140 -3.07 -7.96 6.43
N VAL A 141 -4.08 -8.81 6.34
CA VAL A 141 -4.70 -9.42 7.53
C VAL A 141 -4.37 -10.91 7.52
N VAL A 142 -3.85 -11.43 8.62
CA VAL A 142 -3.53 -12.86 8.80
C VAL A 142 -4.18 -13.30 10.09
N ASP A 143 -5.03 -14.33 10.03
CA ASP A 143 -5.77 -14.84 11.19
C ASP A 143 -6.50 -13.76 11.98
N THR A 144 -7.18 -12.85 11.27
CA THR A 144 -7.86 -11.65 11.81
C THR A 144 -6.96 -10.57 12.41
N VAL A 145 -5.65 -10.81 12.48
CA VAL A 145 -4.69 -9.85 13.00
C VAL A 145 -4.24 -8.90 11.89
N PRO A 146 -4.30 -7.58 12.11
CA PRO A 146 -3.81 -6.63 11.15
C PRO A 146 -2.27 -6.61 11.11
N TRP A 147 -1.69 -6.69 9.92
CA TRP A 147 -0.24 -6.62 9.70
C TRP A 147 0.14 -5.43 8.82
N LEU A 148 1.24 -4.77 9.18
CA LEU A 148 1.99 -3.87 8.32
C LEU A 148 3.37 -4.52 8.09
N ARG A 149 3.65 -4.94 6.86
CA ARG A 149 4.88 -5.68 6.56
C ARG A 149 5.73 -4.91 5.54
N GLY A 150 7.04 -4.94 5.76
CA GLY A 150 8.02 -4.55 4.76
C GLY A 150 8.32 -5.73 3.85
N TYR A 151 8.56 -5.45 2.57
CA TYR A 151 9.01 -6.42 1.59
C TYR A 151 10.36 -6.02 1.00
N ARG A 152 11.10 -7.03 0.55
CA ARG A 152 12.31 -6.91 -0.24
C ARG A 152 12.03 -7.59 -1.57
N CYS A 153 12.34 -6.91 -2.67
CA CYS A 153 12.31 -7.50 -4.00
C CYS A 153 13.47 -6.92 -4.82
N ASP A 154 14.00 -7.74 -5.72
CA ASP A 154 14.89 -7.31 -6.79
C ASP A 154 14.06 -6.94 -8.03
N ASP A 155 14.75 -6.54 -9.10
CA ASP A 155 14.13 -6.23 -10.39
C ASP A 155 13.66 -7.47 -11.17
N GLU A 156 13.98 -8.68 -10.71
CA GLU A 156 13.53 -9.94 -11.31
C GLU A 156 12.17 -10.39 -10.74
N HIS A 157 11.79 -9.91 -9.57
CA HIS A 157 10.51 -10.22 -8.96
C HIS A 157 9.33 -9.67 -9.78
N VAL A 158 8.53 -10.57 -10.32
CA VAL A 158 7.32 -10.25 -11.08
C VAL A 158 6.10 -10.25 -10.16
N TRP A 159 5.43 -9.11 -10.10
CA TRP A 159 4.12 -8.98 -9.46
C TRP A 159 3.05 -9.57 -10.35
N ALA A 160 2.17 -10.39 -9.76
CA ALA A 160 1.10 -11.06 -10.46
C ALA A 160 0.02 -10.06 -10.92
N PRO A 161 -0.72 -10.34 -11.99
CA PRO A 161 -1.79 -9.48 -12.50
C PRO A 161 -2.83 -9.09 -11.43
N GLU A 162 -3.11 -9.99 -10.50
CA GLU A 162 -4.06 -9.83 -9.39
C GLU A 162 -3.50 -9.04 -8.19
N ASP A 163 -2.18 -8.81 -8.13
CA ASP A 163 -1.58 -8.08 -7.02
C ASP A 163 -2.09 -6.63 -6.98
N ARG A 164 -2.49 -6.20 -5.78
CA ARG A 164 -3.11 -4.89 -5.56
C ARG A 164 -2.11 -3.88 -5.04
N PHE A 165 -2.07 -2.73 -5.72
CA PHE A 165 -1.26 -1.59 -5.35
C PHE A 165 -2.13 -0.39 -4.99
N VAL A 166 -1.67 0.38 -4.01
CA VAL A 166 -2.26 1.66 -3.59
C VAL A 166 -1.41 2.78 -4.18
N PHE A 167 -2.03 3.57 -5.06
CA PHE A 167 -1.41 4.74 -5.67
C PHE A 167 -2.06 6.02 -5.19
N ARG A 168 -1.33 7.13 -5.28
CA ARG A 168 -1.86 8.46 -5.03
C ARG A 168 -2.54 8.98 -6.29
N LEU A 169 -3.75 9.54 -6.14
CA LEU A 169 -4.37 10.34 -7.18
C LEU A 169 -3.69 11.72 -7.23
N PRO A 170 -3.50 12.28 -8.44
CA PRO A 170 -3.01 13.65 -8.55
C PRO A 170 -3.96 14.59 -7.80
N ASP A 171 -3.40 15.60 -7.13
CA ASP A 171 -4.24 16.62 -6.51
C ASP A 171 -5.13 17.22 -7.61
N PRO A 172 -6.44 17.41 -7.35
CA PRO A 172 -7.29 18.13 -8.29
C PRO A 172 -6.62 19.48 -8.49
N SER A 173 -6.11 19.70 -9.70
CA SER A 173 -5.44 20.94 -10.06
C SER A 173 -6.40 22.08 -9.72
N ALA A 174 -5.97 22.97 -8.83
CA ALA A 174 -6.69 24.21 -8.54
C ALA A 174 -6.82 25.07 -9.80
#